data_AF-W4M256-F1
#
_entry.id   AF-W4M256-F1
#
_cell.length_a   1.000
_cell.length_b   1.000
_cell.length_c   1.000
_cell.angle_alpha   90.00
_cell.angle_beta   90.00
_cell.angle_gamma   90.00
#
_symmetry.space_group_name_H-M   'P 1'
#
loop_
_entity.id
_entity.type
_entity.pdbx_description
1 polymer ?
#
loop_
_entity_poly.entity_id
_entity_poly.type
_entity_poly.pdbx_seq_one_letter_code
_entity_poly.pdbx_strand_id
1 'polypeptide(L)'
;MWRFYSILIALLLSPAALLAEPVNLAPEALQARLEQANQAFQQALDTTDTESAQGYYQQAIDAYTQLIDAGVHNAKLYYNLGNAHILRNDFGRAILNYRRGLQLEPGNSRLQANLRYARSQRLDQIETSAQQASCPASSFGKTISTCKRKSSSPSYFSGWPGPAPSRTAFGAGAPGSGSPVAPPLPRFSLPVPPG
;
A
#
# COMPACT_ATOMS: atom_id res chain seq x y z
N MET A 1 53.90 23.84 32.86
CA MET A 1 53.47 23.08 31.66
C MET A 1 52.18 22.26 31.84
N TRP A 2 51.60 22.16 33.05
CA TRP A 2 50.40 21.34 33.28
C TRP A 2 49.05 22.02 32.97
N ARG A 3 49.04 23.35 32.78
CA ARG A 3 47.81 24.14 32.55
C ARG A 3 47.27 24.09 31.12
N PHE A 4 48.09 23.72 30.14
CA PHE A 4 47.65 23.53 28.76
C PHE A 4 47.09 22.12 28.50
N TYR A 5 47.51 21.14 29.31
CA TYR A 5 47.06 19.75 29.20
C TYR A 5 45.60 19.57 29.67
N SER A 6 45.13 20.41 30.60
CA SER A 6 43.76 20.37 31.10
C SER A 6 42.72 20.90 30.10
N ILE A 7 43.09 21.79 29.19
CA ILE A 7 42.18 22.32 28.16
C ILE A 7 42.04 21.32 27.01
N LEU A 8 43.11 20.58 26.69
CA LEU A 8 43.09 19.55 25.64
C LEU A 8 42.27 18.30 26.02
N ILE A 9 42.18 17.95 27.30
CA ILE A 9 41.37 16.80 27.76
C ILE A 9 39.87 17.15 27.84
N ALA A 10 39.51 18.43 28.04
CA ALA A 10 38.12 18.87 28.09
C ALA A 10 37.42 18.85 26.72
N LEU A 11 38.16 18.81 25.61
CA LEU A 11 37.63 18.70 24.24
C LEU A 11 37.40 17.24 23.80
N LEU A 12 37.91 16.26 24.54
CA LEU A 12 37.79 14.83 24.24
C LEU A 12 36.73 14.12 25.10
N LEU A 13 36.09 14.84 26.00
CA LEU A 13 35.02 14.34 26.89
C LEU A 13 33.66 15.01 26.62
N SER A 14 33.40 15.43 25.38
CA SER A 14 32.02 15.59 24.92
C SER A 14 31.55 14.22 24.46
N PRO A 15 30.73 13.48 25.23
CA PRO A 15 30.06 12.31 24.70
C PRO A 15 29.04 12.79 23.66
N ALA A 16 29.50 12.96 22.42
CA ALA A 16 28.66 12.98 21.23
C ALA A 16 28.19 11.55 20.88
N ALA A 17 27.91 10.74 21.90
CA ALA A 17 27.21 9.48 21.80
C ALA A 17 25.75 9.78 22.13
N LEU A 18 24.95 10.11 21.11
CA LEU A 18 24.15 9.11 20.41
C LEU A 18 23.12 8.44 21.32
N LEU A 19 22.42 9.24 22.12
CA LEU A 19 21.00 8.96 22.29
C LEU A 19 20.33 9.58 21.07
N ALA A 20 20.03 8.74 20.08
CA ALA A 20 19.05 9.10 19.08
C ALA A 20 17.76 9.37 19.86
N GLU A 21 17.53 10.64 20.20
CA GLU A 21 16.22 11.10 20.65
C GLU A 21 15.22 10.48 19.66
N PRO A 22 14.17 9.80 20.13
CA PRO A 22 13.10 9.40 19.22
C PRO A 22 12.75 10.66 18.43
N VAL A 23 12.65 10.55 17.10
CA VAL A 23 12.34 11.68 16.22
C VAL A 23 10.94 12.18 16.58
N ASN A 24 10.86 12.94 17.65
CA ASN A 24 9.67 13.55 18.19
C ASN A 24 9.62 14.92 17.55
N LEU A 25 9.28 14.91 16.27
CA LEU A 25 9.09 16.13 15.50
C LEU A 25 8.06 16.98 16.23
N ALA A 26 8.40 18.24 16.49
CA ALA A 26 7.44 19.21 17.02
C ALA A 26 6.15 19.19 16.16
N PRO A 27 4.96 19.41 16.74
CA PRO A 27 3.69 19.37 15.98
C PRO A 27 3.69 20.23 14.71
N GLU A 28 4.38 21.37 14.75
CA GLU A 28 4.58 22.27 13.61
C GLU A 28 5.40 21.61 12.48
N ALA A 29 6.45 20.87 12.84
CA ALA A 29 7.28 20.15 11.87
C ALA A 29 6.54 18.96 11.24
N LEU A 30 5.66 18.28 11.99
CA LEU A 30 4.77 17.25 11.44
C LEU A 30 3.77 17.85 10.44
N GLN A 31 3.19 19.02 10.75
CA GLN A 31 2.26 19.70 9.85
C GLN A 31 2.97 20.15 8.56
N ALA A 32 4.16 20.76 8.67
CA ALA A 32 4.97 21.15 7.52
C ALA A 32 5.33 19.93 6.64
N ARG A 33 5.66 18.80 7.28
CA ARG A 33 5.98 17.56 6.57
C ARG A 33 4.77 17.01 5.82
N LEU A 34 3.60 17.04 6.43
CA LEU A 34 2.37 16.61 5.77
C LEU A 34 2.03 17.50 4.57
N GLU A 35 2.21 18.81 4.70
CA GLU A 35 2.02 19.74 3.59
C GLU A 35 2.99 19.44 2.45
N GLN A 36 4.27 19.22 2.76
CA GLN A 36 5.27 18.81 1.76
C GLN A 36 4.85 17.53 1.02
N ALA A 37 4.37 16.51 1.75
CA ALA A 37 3.92 15.26 1.16
C ALA A 37 2.72 15.46 0.21
N ASN A 38 1.75 16.27 0.64
CA ASN A 38 0.56 16.59 -0.15
C ASN A 38 0.94 17.40 -1.40
N GLN A 39 1.84 18.37 -1.25
CA GLN A 39 2.30 19.20 -2.36
C GLN A 39 3.04 18.37 -3.42
N ALA A 40 3.96 17.49 -3.00
CA ALA A 40 4.63 16.58 -3.93
C ALA A 40 3.62 15.68 -4.64
N PHE A 41 2.62 15.17 -3.92
CA PHE A 41 1.56 14.36 -4.53
C PHE A 41 0.75 15.15 -5.57
N GLN A 42 0.41 16.41 -5.30
CA GLN A 42 -0.30 17.26 -6.26
C GLN A 42 0.57 17.59 -7.47
N GLN A 43 1.85 17.92 -7.27
CA GLN A 43 2.80 18.14 -8.37
C GLN A 43 2.90 16.93 -9.30
N ALA A 44 2.84 15.72 -8.74
CA ALA A 44 2.82 14.48 -9.51
C ALA A 44 1.55 14.30 -10.36
N LEU A 45 0.42 14.84 -9.92
CA LEU A 45 -0.84 14.82 -10.66
C LEU A 45 -0.91 15.90 -11.73
N ASP A 46 -0.32 17.06 -11.46
CA ASP A 46 -0.35 18.23 -12.33
C ASP A 46 0.66 18.14 -13.47
N THR A 47 1.76 17.41 -13.27
CA THR A 47 2.78 17.24 -14.31
C THR A 47 2.30 16.31 -15.43
N THR A 48 2.66 16.67 -16.67
CA THR A 48 2.40 15.83 -17.85
C THR A 48 3.51 14.82 -18.11
N ASP A 49 4.70 15.06 -17.54
CA ASP A 49 5.84 14.17 -17.70
C ASP A 49 5.74 12.97 -16.74
N THR A 50 5.80 11.77 -17.30
CA THR A 50 5.66 10.52 -16.55
C THR A 50 6.84 10.29 -15.62
N GLU A 51 8.07 10.60 -16.03
CA GLU A 51 9.25 10.41 -15.19
C GLU A 51 9.23 11.35 -13.98
N SER A 52 8.96 12.64 -14.22
CA SER A 52 8.76 13.62 -13.17
C SER A 52 7.62 13.21 -12.22
N ALA A 53 6.49 12.72 -12.74
CA ALA A 53 5.39 12.22 -11.92
C ALA A 53 5.85 11.11 -10.97
N GLN A 54 6.59 10.12 -11.49
CA GLN A 54 7.13 9.02 -10.67
C GLN A 54 8.09 9.52 -9.58
N GLY A 55 8.92 10.53 -9.89
CA GLY A 55 9.79 11.19 -8.93
C GLY A 55 9.01 11.90 -7.81
N TYR A 56 7.98 12.66 -8.15
CA TYR A 56 7.13 13.35 -7.18
C TYR A 56 6.31 12.38 -6.32
N TYR A 57 5.82 11.27 -6.88
CA TYR A 57 5.18 10.22 -6.08
C TYR A 57 6.15 9.58 -5.09
N GLN A 58 7.42 9.36 -5.46
CA GLN A 58 8.44 8.88 -4.53
C GLN A 58 8.67 9.89 -3.39
N GLN A 59 8.78 11.18 -3.70
CA GLN A 59 8.93 12.22 -2.68
C GLN A 59 7.74 12.26 -1.71
N ALA A 60 6.51 12.12 -2.23
CA ALA A 60 5.31 12.03 -1.41
C ALA A 60 5.34 10.80 -0.48
N ILE A 61 5.73 9.63 -1.01
CA ILE A 61 5.88 8.39 -0.23
C ILE A 61 6.90 8.57 0.90
N ASP A 62 8.05 9.17 0.61
CA ASP A 62 9.11 9.35 1.60
C ASP A 62 8.67 10.30 2.72
N ALA A 63 7.97 11.38 2.36
CA ALA A 63 7.44 12.33 3.33
C ALA A 63 6.31 11.72 4.19
N TYR A 64 5.39 10.95 3.59
CA TYR A 64 4.36 10.23 4.34
C TYR A 64 4.94 9.15 5.25
N THR A 65 5.99 8.45 4.81
CA THR A 65 6.67 7.43 5.62
C THR A 65 7.33 8.07 6.84
N GLN A 66 7.95 9.23 6.69
CA GLN A 66 8.54 9.96 7.82
C GLN A 66 7.50 10.41 8.85
N LEU A 67 6.26 10.69 8.45
CA LEU A 67 5.17 10.93 9.42
C LEU A 67 4.82 9.67 10.21
N ILE A 68 4.79 8.51 9.54
CA ILE A 68 4.55 7.22 10.20
C ILE A 68 5.69 6.90 11.18
N ASP A 69 6.93 7.15 10.78
CA ASP A 69 8.12 6.91 11.62
C ASP A 69 8.16 7.85 12.84
N ALA A 70 7.57 9.05 12.71
CA ALA A 70 7.36 9.98 13.81
C ALA A 70 6.14 9.63 14.69
N GLY A 71 5.50 8.48 14.48
CA GLY A 71 4.40 7.96 15.30
C GLY A 71 3.00 8.41 14.87
N VAL A 72 2.86 9.09 13.74
CA VAL A 72 1.54 9.47 13.23
C VAL A 72 0.88 8.26 12.56
N HIS A 73 -0.15 7.73 13.20
CA HIS A 73 -0.91 6.58 12.70
C HIS A 73 -2.40 6.92 12.59
N ASN A 74 -2.89 7.14 11.36
CA ASN A 74 -4.32 7.33 11.10
C ASN A 74 -4.71 6.74 9.74
N ALA A 75 -6.00 6.42 9.58
CA ALA A 75 -6.50 5.74 8.38
C ALA A 75 -6.29 6.54 7.10
N LYS A 76 -6.37 7.88 7.19
CA LYS A 76 -6.23 8.80 6.06
C LYS A 76 -4.79 8.90 5.55
N LEU A 77 -3.81 8.90 6.45
CA LEU A 77 -2.39 8.86 6.08
C LEU A 77 -2.07 7.56 5.35
N TYR A 78 -2.56 6.42 5.86
CA TYR A 78 -2.43 5.14 5.17
C TYR A 78 -3.18 5.10 3.83
N TYR A 79 -4.33 5.76 3.72
CA TYR A 79 -5.04 5.92 2.46
C TYR A 79 -4.21 6.70 1.43
N ASN A 80 -3.65 7.85 1.82
CA ASN A 80 -2.84 8.68 0.94
C ASN A 80 -1.55 7.96 0.49
N LEU A 81 -0.84 7.34 1.43
CA LEU A 81 0.36 6.55 1.14
C LEU A 81 0.04 5.37 0.22
N GLY A 82 -1.07 4.68 0.46
CA GLY A 82 -1.56 3.61 -0.43
C GLY A 82 -1.82 4.09 -1.85
N ASN A 83 -2.46 5.26 -2.03
CA ASN A 83 -2.70 5.84 -3.34
C ASN A 83 -1.40 6.22 -4.06
N ALA A 84 -0.41 6.75 -3.33
CA ALA A 84 0.90 7.06 -3.92
C ALA A 84 1.60 5.78 -4.43
N HIS A 85 1.47 4.66 -3.71
CA HIS A 85 1.97 3.37 -4.19
C HIS A 85 1.19 2.84 -5.41
N ILE A 86 -0.13 3.04 -5.47
CA ILE A 86 -0.93 2.69 -6.66
C ILE A 86 -0.43 3.41 -7.91
N LEU A 87 -0.20 4.72 -7.81
CA LEU A 87 0.23 5.55 -8.95
C LEU A 87 1.66 5.24 -9.41
N ARG A 88 2.42 4.52 -8.59
CA ARG A 88 3.73 3.96 -8.93
C ARG A 88 3.70 2.47 -9.30
N ASN A 89 2.50 1.90 -9.48
CA ASN A 89 2.28 0.49 -9.77
C ASN A 89 2.82 -0.49 -8.69
N ASP A 90 3.06 -0.01 -7.46
CA ASP A 90 3.45 -0.84 -6.32
C ASP A 90 2.20 -1.31 -5.57
N PHE A 91 1.46 -2.23 -6.20
CA PHE A 91 0.21 -2.74 -5.64
C PHE A 91 0.41 -3.49 -4.31
N GLY A 92 1.57 -4.10 -4.11
CA GLY A 92 1.90 -4.83 -2.87
C GLY A 92 1.92 -3.90 -1.66
N ARG A 93 2.69 -2.79 -1.73
CA ARG A 93 2.74 -1.80 -0.66
C ARG A 93 1.43 -1.03 -0.51
N ALA A 94 0.70 -0.79 -1.61
CA ALA A 94 -0.64 -0.19 -1.53
C ALA A 94 -1.61 -1.06 -0.71
N ILE A 95 -1.67 -2.37 -0.98
CA ILE A 95 -2.49 -3.34 -0.23
C ILE A 95 -2.16 -3.31 1.26
N LEU A 96 -0.87 -3.30 1.61
CA LEU A 96 -0.42 -3.25 3.00
C LEU A 96 -0.96 -2.00 3.71
N ASN A 97 -0.80 -0.83 3.10
CA ASN A 97 -1.23 0.43 3.69
C ASN A 97 -2.76 0.51 3.82
N TYR A 98 -3.52 0.11 2.80
CA TYR A 98 -4.98 0.09 2.93
C TYR A 98 -5.47 -0.85 4.03
N ARG A 99 -4.81 -2.00 4.23
CA ARG A 99 -5.13 -2.90 5.34
C ARG A 99 -4.85 -2.26 6.70
N ARG A 100 -3.73 -1.55 6.85
CA ARG A 100 -3.42 -0.78 8.08
C ARG A 100 -4.47 0.31 8.32
N GLY A 101 -4.88 1.01 7.27
CA GLY A 101 -5.97 1.99 7.37
C GLY A 101 -7.29 1.37 7.84
N LEU A 102 -7.66 0.20 7.31
CA LEU A 102 -8.88 -0.52 7.71
C LEU A 102 -8.80 -1.12 9.12
N GLN A 103 -7.61 -1.33 9.68
CA GLN A 103 -7.48 -1.71 11.10
C GLN A 103 -7.88 -0.55 12.01
N LEU A 104 -7.66 0.69 11.59
CA LEU A 104 -8.04 1.90 12.33
C LEU A 104 -9.49 2.31 12.05
N GLU A 105 -9.94 2.21 10.80
CA GLU A 105 -11.31 2.52 10.38
C GLU A 105 -11.92 1.36 9.57
N PRO A 106 -12.44 0.31 10.20
CA PRO A 106 -12.98 -0.87 9.50
C PRO A 106 -14.14 -0.56 8.55
N GLY A 107 -14.94 0.46 8.86
CA GLY A 107 -16.10 0.89 8.09
C GLY A 107 -15.79 1.82 6.91
N ASN A 108 -14.53 2.16 6.66
CA ASN A 108 -14.18 3.11 5.62
C ASN A 108 -14.33 2.51 4.21
N SER A 109 -15.44 2.85 3.54
CA SER A 109 -15.79 2.33 2.22
C SER A 109 -14.77 2.67 1.13
N ARG A 110 -14.10 3.83 1.23
CA ARG A 110 -13.05 4.24 0.27
C ARG A 110 -11.82 3.35 0.39
N LEU A 111 -11.37 3.08 1.61
CA LEU A 111 -10.27 2.15 1.86
C LEU A 111 -10.59 0.73 1.37
N GLN A 112 -11.82 0.24 1.61
CA GLN A 112 -12.24 -1.07 1.11
C GLN A 112 -12.27 -1.13 -0.42
N ALA A 113 -12.76 -0.07 -1.08
CA ALA A 113 -12.80 0.02 -2.54
C ALA A 113 -11.38 0.00 -3.14
N ASN A 114 -10.47 0.82 -2.60
CA ASN A 114 -9.09 0.88 -3.08
C ASN A 114 -8.32 -0.42 -2.80
N LEU A 115 -8.58 -1.09 -1.68
CA LEU A 115 -8.02 -2.42 -1.40
C LEU A 115 -8.49 -3.46 -2.42
N ARG A 116 -9.78 -3.45 -2.80
CA ARG A 116 -10.30 -4.34 -3.85
C ARG A 116 -9.63 -4.07 -5.18
N TYR A 117 -9.52 -2.79 -5.57
CA TYR A 117 -8.83 -2.37 -6.78
C TYR A 117 -7.37 -2.86 -6.79
N ALA A 118 -6.58 -2.55 -5.76
CA ALA A 118 -5.19 -2.95 -5.65
C ALA A 118 -4.99 -4.47 -5.74
N ARG A 119 -5.91 -5.26 -5.16
CA ARG A 119 -5.88 -6.73 -5.23
C ARG A 119 -6.16 -7.25 -6.64
N SER A 120 -7.12 -6.65 -7.36
CA SER A 120 -7.44 -7.06 -8.73
C SER A 120 -6.22 -6.91 -9.65
N GLN A 121 -5.53 -5.77 -9.57
CA GLN A 121 -4.35 -5.49 -10.39
C GLN A 121 -3.20 -6.49 -10.20
N ARG A 122 -3.04 -7.04 -8.98
CA ARG A 122 -2.03 -8.07 -8.71
C ARG A 122 -2.46 -9.45 -9.20
N LEU A 123 -3.75 -9.79 -9.12
CA LEU A 123 -4.25 -11.08 -9.59
C LEU A 123 -4.14 -11.19 -11.12
N ASP A 124 -4.38 -10.08 -11.82
CA ASP A 124 -4.27 -10.02 -13.28
C ASP A 124 -2.82 -10.18 -13.78
N GLN A 125 -1.82 -9.86 -12.95
CA GLN A 125 -0.39 -10.05 -13.26
C GLN A 125 0.12 -11.48 -13.01
N ILE A 126 -0.67 -12.36 -12.40
CA ILE A 126 -0.33 -13.78 -12.35
C ILE A 126 -0.73 -14.36 -13.70
N GLU A 127 0.12 -14.17 -14.71
CA GLU A 127 0.06 -15.02 -15.90
C GLU A 127 0.01 -16.47 -15.42
N THR A 128 -0.94 -17.21 -15.97
CA THR A 128 -1.22 -18.61 -15.67
C THR A 128 -0.08 -19.53 -16.14
N SER A 129 1.13 -19.31 -15.61
CA SER A 129 2.26 -20.25 -15.66
C SER A 129 1.87 -21.60 -15.04
N ALA A 130 0.89 -21.61 -14.13
CA ALA A 130 0.27 -22.83 -13.61
C ALA A 130 -0.61 -23.58 -14.62
N GLN A 131 -1.07 -22.95 -15.71
CA GLN A 131 -1.78 -23.64 -16.81
C GLN A 131 -0.83 -24.09 -17.93
N GLN A 132 0.44 -23.67 -17.92
CA GLN A 132 1.48 -24.16 -18.82
C GLN A 132 2.33 -25.31 -18.22
N ALA A 133 1.95 -25.83 -17.06
CA ALA A 133 2.32 -27.20 -16.70
C ALA A 133 1.44 -28.19 -17.50
N SER A 134 1.52 -28.11 -18.83
CA SER A 134 1.15 -29.23 -19.67
C SER A 134 2.03 -30.40 -19.23
N CYS A 135 1.43 -31.47 -18.73
CA CYS A 135 2.18 -32.70 -18.44
C CYS A 135 3.03 -33.05 -19.68
N PRO A 136 4.34 -33.31 -19.54
CA PRO A 136 5.13 -33.73 -20.69
C PRO A 136 4.60 -35.09 -21.11
N ALA A 137 3.81 -35.11 -22.19
CA ALA A 137 3.53 -36.30 -22.95
C ALA A 137 4.81 -36.66 -23.71
N SER A 138 5.81 -37.21 -23.01
CA SER A 138 6.95 -37.84 -23.65
C SER A 138 6.98 -39.29 -23.25
N SER A 139 6.64 -40.12 -24.24
CA SER A 139 7.00 -41.53 -24.42
C SER A 139 7.55 -42.25 -23.20
N PHE A 140 6.86 -43.29 -22.75
CA PHE A 140 7.43 -44.63 -22.73
C PHE A 140 6.27 -45.63 -22.60
N GLY A 141 6.16 -46.51 -23.59
CA GLY A 141 5.04 -47.45 -23.69
C GLY A 141 4.92 -48.38 -22.48
N LYS A 142 3.69 -48.89 -22.31
CA LYS A 142 3.21 -49.93 -21.38
C LYS A 142 2.84 -49.44 -19.97
N THR A 143 1.63 -48.90 -19.81
CA THR A 143 0.39 -49.66 -19.53
C THR A 143 -0.71 -48.66 -19.25
N ILE A 144 -1.79 -48.72 -20.03
CA ILE A 144 -2.97 -47.87 -19.85
C ILE A 144 -3.76 -48.47 -18.69
N SER A 145 -3.54 -47.97 -17.47
CA SER A 145 -4.55 -48.03 -16.41
C SER A 145 -5.30 -46.71 -16.43
N THR A 146 -6.48 -46.75 -17.04
CA THR A 146 -7.36 -45.60 -17.28
C THR A 146 -7.63 -44.83 -15.99
N CYS A 147 -6.95 -43.70 -15.81
CA CYS A 147 -7.25 -42.73 -14.77
C CYS A 147 -8.61 -42.11 -15.09
N LYS A 148 -9.67 -42.69 -14.50
CA LYS A 148 -11.04 -42.20 -14.59
C LYS A 148 -11.09 -40.87 -13.84
N ARG A 149 -11.10 -39.76 -14.58
CA ARG A 149 -11.27 -38.41 -14.05
C ARG A 149 -12.66 -38.31 -13.39
N LYS A 150 -12.78 -38.74 -12.13
CA LYS A 150 -13.95 -38.49 -11.30
C LYS A 150 -13.88 -37.04 -10.86
N SER A 151 -14.63 -36.17 -11.53
CA SER A 151 -15.05 -34.90 -10.97
C SER A 151 -15.99 -35.20 -9.80
N SER A 152 -15.43 -35.38 -8.61
CA SER A 152 -16.17 -35.40 -7.36
C SER A 152 -15.57 -34.33 -6.46
N SER A 153 -16.18 -33.16 -6.52
CA SER A 153 -16.05 -32.07 -5.57
C SER A 153 -16.17 -32.61 -4.14
N PRO A 154 -15.27 -32.24 -3.20
CA PRO A 154 -15.50 -32.54 -1.79
C PRO A 154 -16.72 -31.78 -1.31
N SER A 155 -17.72 -32.53 -0.89
CA SER A 155 -18.89 -32.08 -0.15
C SER A 155 -18.45 -31.36 1.13
N TYR A 156 -18.62 -30.04 1.16
CA TYR A 156 -18.83 -29.30 2.40
C TYR A 156 -19.91 -28.25 2.15
N PHE A 157 -21.16 -28.71 2.24
CA PHE A 157 -22.30 -27.84 2.45
C PHE A 157 -23.17 -28.48 3.52
N SER A 158 -23.15 -27.89 4.71
CA SER A 158 -24.20 -28.09 5.70
C SER A 158 -24.47 -26.75 6.38
N GLY A 159 -25.60 -26.14 6.01
CA GLY A 159 -26.21 -25.04 6.74
C GLY A 159 -26.36 -23.78 5.90
N TRP A 160 -27.62 -23.47 5.55
CA TRP A 160 -28.31 -22.18 5.50
C TRP A 160 -29.26 -22.12 4.29
N PRO A 161 -30.59 -22.02 4.50
CA PRO A 161 -31.56 -21.97 3.42
C PRO A 161 -31.75 -20.52 2.95
N GLY A 162 -31.58 -20.27 1.66
CA GLY A 162 -31.92 -19.01 1.01
C GLY A 162 -32.30 -19.26 -0.45
N PRO A 163 -33.34 -18.59 -0.98
CA PRO A 163 -33.87 -18.91 -2.30
C PRO A 163 -32.90 -18.44 -3.41
N ALA A 164 -32.72 -19.31 -4.40
CA ALA A 164 -31.90 -19.04 -5.58
C ALA A 164 -32.48 -17.91 -6.44
N PRO A 165 -31.66 -16.97 -6.95
CA PRO A 165 -32.10 -16.10 -8.02
C PRO A 165 -31.95 -16.78 -9.39
N SER A 166 -33.02 -16.68 -10.16
CA SER A 166 -33.17 -17.12 -11.55
C SER A 166 -32.15 -16.45 -12.47
N ARG A 167 -31.57 -17.26 -13.34
CA ARG A 167 -30.58 -16.88 -14.36
C ARG A 167 -31.34 -16.34 -15.57
N THR A 168 -31.29 -15.03 -15.82
CA THR A 168 -31.74 -14.45 -17.09
C THR A 168 -30.80 -13.36 -17.60
N ALA A 169 -30.45 -13.52 -18.87
CA ALA A 169 -30.16 -12.50 -19.87
C ALA A 169 -28.84 -11.72 -19.82
N PHE A 170 -28.02 -12.04 -20.83
CA PHE A 170 -27.29 -11.13 -21.71
C PHE A 170 -27.72 -9.65 -21.64
N GLY A 171 -26.73 -8.78 -21.44
CA GLY A 171 -26.83 -7.34 -21.65
C GLY A 171 -25.44 -6.74 -21.66
N ALA A 172 -24.89 -6.59 -22.86
CA ALA A 172 -23.61 -5.92 -23.09
C ALA A 172 -23.67 -4.45 -22.63
N GLY A 173 -22.64 -4.02 -21.92
CA GLY A 173 -22.41 -2.63 -21.53
C GLY A 173 -21.02 -2.50 -20.96
N ALA A 174 -20.08 -2.03 -21.77
CA ALA A 174 -18.70 -1.80 -21.37
C ALA A 174 -18.63 -0.84 -20.16
N PRO A 175 -17.84 -1.13 -19.12
CA PRO A 175 -17.51 -0.11 -18.14
C PRO A 175 -16.55 0.87 -18.80
N GLY A 176 -17.00 2.10 -18.97
CA GLY A 176 -16.13 3.22 -19.32
C GLY A 176 -14.93 3.25 -18.38
N SER A 177 -13.76 3.44 -18.98
CA SER A 177 -12.47 3.68 -18.34
C SER A 177 -12.48 5.00 -17.57
N GLY A 178 -13.25 5.05 -16.48
CA GLY A 178 -13.11 6.07 -15.45
C GLY A 178 -12.04 5.59 -14.50
N SER A 179 -10.78 5.96 -14.75
CA SER A 179 -9.76 5.94 -13.70
C SER A 179 -10.36 6.53 -12.43
N PRO A 180 -10.22 5.92 -11.25
CA PRO A 180 -10.62 6.57 -10.02
C PRO A 180 -9.72 7.80 -9.86
N VAL A 181 -10.19 8.95 -10.36
CA VAL A 181 -9.59 10.25 -10.08
C VAL A 181 -9.59 10.36 -8.57
N ALA A 182 -8.38 10.32 -7.99
CA ALA A 182 -8.22 10.42 -6.56
C ALA A 182 -8.92 11.71 -6.10
N PRO A 183 -9.91 11.64 -5.20
CA PRO A 183 -10.53 12.85 -4.69
C PRO A 183 -9.44 13.73 -4.06
N PRO A 184 -9.56 15.07 -4.17
CA PRO A 184 -8.58 15.99 -3.60
C PRO A 184 -8.33 15.64 -2.13
N LEU A 185 -7.05 15.64 -1.74
CA LEU A 185 -6.61 15.26 -0.40
C LEU A 185 -7.41 16.09 0.61
N PRO A 186 -8.10 15.48 1.59
CA PRO A 186 -8.78 16.29 2.58
C PRO A 186 -7.68 16.98 3.40
N ARG A 187 -7.75 18.30 3.58
CA ARG A 187 -6.83 19.02 4.48
C ARG A 187 -6.92 18.39 5.86
N PHE A 188 -5.80 17.92 6.39
CA PHE A 188 -5.73 17.38 7.74
C PHE A 188 -4.98 18.39 8.59
N SER A 189 -5.64 18.84 9.65
CA SER A 189 -4.98 19.50 10.77
C SER A 189 -4.61 18.38 11.74
N LEU A 190 -3.31 18.22 12.03
CA LEU A 190 -2.90 17.36 13.12
C LEU A 190 -3.52 17.89 14.43
N PRO A 191 -3.95 17.02 15.35
CA PRO A 191 -4.40 17.47 16.66
C PRO A 191 -3.25 18.19 17.37
N VAL A 192 -3.45 19.46 17.71
CA VAL A 192 -2.52 20.25 18.54
C VAL A 192 -2.62 19.69 19.98
N PRO A 193 -1.52 19.34 20.65
CA PRO A 193 -1.58 18.87 22.03
C PRO A 193 -2.08 20.00 22.95
N PRO A 194 -2.86 19.69 24.02
CA PRO A 194 -3.18 20.68 25.03
C PRO A 194 -1.90 21.09 25.77
N GLY A 195 -1.72 22.41 25.93
CA GLY A 195 -0.60 23.02 26.65
C GLY A 195 -0.73 22.96 28.17
#